data_AF-A0A024T7L3-F1
#
_entry.id   AF-A0A024T7L3-F1
#
_cell.length_a   1.000
_cell.length_b   1.000
_cell.length_c   1.000
_cell.angle_alpha   90.00
_cell.angle_beta   90.00
_cell.angle_gamma   90.00
#
_symmetry.space_group_name_H-M   'P 1'
#
loop_
_entity.id
_entity.type
_entity.pdbx_description
1 polymer ?
#
loop_
_entity_poly.entity_id
_entity_poly.type
_entity_poly.pdbx_seq_one_letter_code
_entity_poly.pdbx_strand_id
1 'polypeptide(L)' 'HYMSWEKHALDFGTKAPTMEKMVMRVVHTVQPVLYEHFLTMPKMTELRDKGCVFRSYPYAKYATDLKFQPSHRPLGRFGE' A
#
# COMPACT_ATOMS: atom_id res chain seq x y z
N HIS A 1 16.19 -8.15 -18.64
CA HIS A 1 17.20 -8.17 -17.56
C HIS A 1 17.01 -6.89 -16.77
N TYR A 2 16.37 -6.95 -15.59
CA TYR A 2 16.16 -5.77 -14.75
C TYR A 2 17.53 -5.18 -14.38
N MET A 3 17.67 -3.85 -14.43
CA MET A 3 18.92 -3.19 -14.03
C MET A 3 19.16 -3.49 -12.55
N SER A 4 20.20 -4.25 -12.26
CA SER A 4 20.45 -4.73 -10.91
C SER A 4 21.03 -3.60 -10.05
N TRP A 5 20.81 -3.68 -8.74
CA TRP A 5 21.40 -2.74 -7.78
C TRP A 5 22.93 -2.70 -7.89
N GLU A 6 23.59 -3.78 -8.32
CA GLU A 6 25.03 -3.79 -8.56
C GLU A 6 25.44 -2.79 -9.63
N LYS A 7 24.68 -2.70 -10.74
CA LYS A 7 24.99 -1.77 -11.81
C LYS A 7 24.90 -0.33 -11.33
N HIS A 8 23.81 0.02 -10.66
CA HIS A 8 23.62 1.37 -10.14
C HIS A 8 24.64 1.70 -9.06
N ALA A 9 24.92 0.78 -8.15
CA ALA A 9 25.88 1.03 -7.08
C ALA A 9 27.30 1.25 -7.60
N LEU A 10 27.70 0.60 -8.70
CA LEU A 10 28.96 0.85 -9.40
C LEU A 10 29.05 2.30 -9.88
N ASP A 11 27.99 2.83 -10.52
CA ASP A 11 27.96 4.21 -11.02
C ASP A 11 28.14 5.24 -9.89
N PHE A 12 27.68 4.91 -8.68
CA PHE A 12 27.79 5.77 -7.50
C PHE A 12 28.96 5.43 -6.58
N GLY A 13 29.81 4.45 -6.94
CA GLY A 13 30.94 4.02 -6.10
C GLY A 13 30.54 3.47 -4.73
N THR A 14 29.30 2.97 -4.60
CA THR A 14 28.76 2.41 -3.35
C THR A 14 28.56 0.91 -3.47
N LYS A 15 28.28 0.23 -2.35
CA LYS A 15 27.86 -1.17 -2.37
C LYS A 15 26.37 -1.25 -2.67
N ALA A 16 25.95 -2.24 -3.46
CA ALA A 16 24.53 -2.47 -3.81
C ALA A 16 23.57 -2.44 -2.61
N PRO A 17 23.86 -3.12 -1.48
CA PRO A 17 22.97 -3.06 -0.30
C PRO A 17 22.91 -1.67 0.34
N THR A 18 23.95 -0.85 0.19
CA THR A 18 23.98 0.53 0.70
C THR A 18 23.14 1.44 -0.19
N MET A 19 23.30 1.33 -1.51
CA MET A 19 22.52 2.08 -2.50
C MET A 19 21.02 1.81 -2.34
N GLU A 20 20.64 0.53 -2.25
CA GLU A 20 19.25 0.11 -2.04
C GLU A 20 18.68 0.73 -0.75
N LYS A 21 19.41 0.63 0.38
CA LYS A 21 18.97 1.23 1.65
C LYS A 21 18.79 2.74 1.56
N MET A 22 19.68 3.44 0.85
CA MET A 22 19.57 4.89 0.67
C MET A 22 18.33 5.25 -0.14
N VAL A 23 18.10 4.57 -1.27
CA VAL A 23 16.93 4.80 -2.12
C VAL A 23 15.64 4.50 -1.36
N MET A 24 15.57 3.38 -0.64
CA MET A 24 14.39 3.02 0.15
C MET A 24 14.09 4.03 1.26
N ARG A 25 15.11 4.62 1.89
CA ARG A 25 14.90 5.72 2.86
C ARG A 25 14.26 6.94 2.22
N VAL A 26 14.70 7.33 1.03
CA VAL A 26 14.09 8.43 0.27
C VAL A 26 12.64 8.10 -0.06
N VAL A 27 12.38 6.90 -0.57
CA VAL A 27 11.01 6.43 -0.87
C VAL A 27 10.13 6.51 0.36
N HIS A 28 10.55 5.95 1.50
CA HIS A 28 9.75 5.99 2.74
C HIS A 28 9.49 7.42 3.24
N THR A 29 10.41 8.34 3.00
CA THR A 29 10.25 9.75 3.41
C THR A 29 9.25 10.48 2.51
N VAL A 30 9.32 10.23 1.20
CA VAL A 30 8.51 10.92 0.20
C VAL A 30 7.13 10.29 0.03
N GLN A 31 7.00 8.98 0.26
CA GLN A 31 5.76 8.22 0.16
C GLN A 31 4.56 8.89 0.85
N PRO A 32 4.60 9.27 2.15
CA PRO A 32 3.41 9.85 2.80
C PRO A 32 2.93 11.14 2.11
N VAL A 33 3.86 12.00 1.67
CA VAL A 33 3.53 13.25 0.97
C VAL A 33 2.85 12.96 -0.36
N LEU A 34 3.37 12.00 -1.11
CA LEU A 34 2.76 11.58 -2.38
C LEU A 34 1.40 10.92 -2.16
N TYR A 35 1.26 10.08 -1.13
CA TYR A 35 0.00 9.44 -0.79
C TYR A 35 -1.05 10.48 -0.42
N GLU A 36 -0.72 11.47 0.42
CA GLU A 36 -1.66 12.54 0.78
C GLU A 36 -2.06 13.38 -0.43
N HIS A 37 -1.10 13.73 -1.29
CA HIS A 37 -1.36 14.62 -2.43
C HIS A 37 -2.12 13.94 -3.58
N PHE A 38 -1.78 12.70 -3.89
CA PHE A 38 -2.32 12.00 -5.06
C PHE A 38 -3.43 11.00 -4.72
N LEU A 39 -3.45 10.47 -3.49
CA LEU A 39 -4.47 9.52 -3.06
C LEU A 39 -5.41 10.22 -2.07
N THR A 40 -6.30 11.05 -2.60
CA THR A 40 -7.49 11.43 -1.86
C THR A 40 -8.35 10.19 -1.71
N MET A 41 -8.55 9.70 -0.48
CA MET A 41 -9.40 8.54 -0.23
C MET A 41 -10.85 9.03 -0.13
N PRO A 42 -11.68 8.90 -1.19
CA PRO A 42 -13.03 9.45 -1.16
C PRO A 42 -13.88 8.68 -0.16
N LYS A 43 -14.77 9.39 0.55
CA LYS A 43 -15.70 8.72 1.45
C LYS A 43 -16.69 7.89 0.63
N MET A 44 -17.15 6.77 1.18
CA MET A 44 -18.15 5.93 0.49
C MET A 44 -19.43 6.69 0.16
N THR A 45 -19.79 7.73 0.93
CA THR A 45 -20.91 8.63 0.63
C THR A 45 -20.65 9.44 -0.63
N GLU A 46 -19.46 10.01 -0.79
CA GLU A 46 -19.06 10.80 -1.97
C GLU A 46 -18.99 9.92 -3.23
N LEU A 47 -18.48 8.69 -3.09
CA LEU A 47 -18.48 7.70 -4.17
C LEU A 47 -19.91 7.30 -4.58
N ARG A 48 -20.80 7.12 -3.60
CA ARG A 48 -22.22 6.80 -3.84
C ARG A 48 -22.93 7.94 -4.56
N ASP A 49 -22.74 9.16 -4.11
CA ASP A 49 -23.42 10.33 -4.67
C ASP A 49 -22.92 10.62 -6.10
N LYS A 50 -21.67 10.24 -6.43
CA LYS A 50 -21.10 10.28 -7.78
C LYS A 50 -21.45 9.05 -8.65
N GLY A 51 -22.16 8.05 -8.11
CA GLY A 51 -22.47 6.80 -8.81
C GLY A 51 -21.27 5.86 -9.02
N CYS A 52 -20.11 6.19 -8.46
CA CYS A 52 -18.88 5.38 -8.51
C CYS A 52 -18.86 4.32 -7.41
N VAL A 53 -19.93 3.55 -7.28
CA VAL A 53 -20.04 2.47 -6.28
C VAL A 53 -19.54 1.15 -6.85
N PHE A 54 -18.97 0.31 -5.98
CA PHE A 54 -18.74 -1.09 -6.31
C PHE A 54 -20.07 -1.76 -6.67
N ARG A 55 -20.04 -2.65 -7.67
CA ARG A 55 -21.22 -3.40 -8.15
C ARG A 55 -22.01 -4.09 -7.02
N SER A 56 -21.32 -4.52 -5.96
CA SER A 56 -21.92 -5.21 -4.81
C SER A 56 -22.03 -4.35 -3.54
N TYR A 57 -22.03 -3.02 -3.66
CA TYR A 57 -22.13 -2.09 -2.54
C TYR A 57 -23.28 -2.39 -1.56
N PRO A 58 -24.51 -2.77 -2.00
CA PRO A 58 -25.60 -3.12 -1.09
C PRO A 58 -25.29 -4.30 -0.17
N TYR A 59 -24.50 -5.28 -0.65
CA TYR A 59 -24.12 -6.47 0.12
C TYR A 59 -22.89 -6.24 0.98
N ALA A 60 -21.97 -5.36 0.55
CA ALA A 60 -20.78 -5.01 1.30
C ALA A 60 -21.09 -4.39 2.67
N LYS A 61 -22.21 -3.65 2.79
CA LYS A 61 -22.66 -3.06 4.07
C LYS A 61 -22.96 -4.12 5.14
N TYR A 62 -23.34 -5.33 4.73
CA TYR A 62 -23.73 -6.42 5.62
C TYR A 62 -22.65 -7.51 5.74
N ALA A 63 -21.49 -7.30 5.14
CA ALA A 63 -20.34 -8.21 5.28
C ALA A 63 -19.62 -7.98 6.62
N THR A 64 -20.34 -8.16 7.73
CA THR A 64 -19.80 -8.03 9.09
C THR A 64 -19.06 -9.27 9.58
N ASP A 65 -19.20 -10.41 8.89
CA ASP A 65 -18.47 -11.65 9.17
C ASP A 65 -17.50 -11.96 8.02
N LEU A 66 -16.43 -11.16 7.92
CA LEU A 66 -15.27 -11.55 7.11
C LEU A 66 -14.55 -12.69 7.83
N LYS A 67 -14.90 -13.92 7.50
CA LYS A 67 -14.10 -15.08 7.92
C LYS A 67 -12.79 -15.05 7.17
N PHE A 68 -11.76 -14.51 7.82
CA PHE A 68 -10.39 -14.64 7.34
C PHE A 68 -10.06 -16.12 7.25
N GLN A 69 -9.60 -16.58 6.08
CA GLN A 69 -8.91 -17.86 6.01
C GLN A 69 -7.72 -17.82 6.99
N PRO A 70 -7.45 -18.90 7.75
CA PRO A 70 -6.43 -18.89 8.81
C PRO A 70 -5.05 -18.37 8.37
N SER A 71 -4.73 -18.53 7.09
CA SER A 71 -3.50 -18.06 6.44
C SER A 71 -3.37 -16.53 6.28
N HIS A 72 -4.47 -15.77 6.37
CA HIS A 72 -4.48 -14.31 6.22
C HIS A 72 -4.87 -13.57 7.50
N ARG A 73 -4.80 -14.25 8.66
CA ARG A 73 -5.06 -13.62 9.95
C ARG A 73 -3.95 -12.59 10.23
N PRO A 74 -4.24 -11.28 10.37
CA PRO A 74 -3.26 -10.34 10.88
C PRO A 74 -2.83 -10.76 12.29
N LEU A 75 -1.54 -10.66 12.61
CA LEU A 75 -1.01 -11.01 13.93
C LEU A 75 -1.70 -10.16 15.02
N GLY A 76 -2.56 -10.81 15.83
CA GLY A 76 -3.28 -10.19 16.93
C GLY A 76 -4.39 -11.10 17.46
N ARG A 77 -4.63 -11.09 18.78
CA ARG A 77 -5.76 -11.80 19.41
C ARG A 77 -7.02 -10.95 19.25
N PHE A 78 -8.01 -11.48 18.54
CA PHE A 78 -9.36 -10.91 18.52
C PHE A 78 -10.08 -11.41 19.78
N GLY A 79 -9.96 -10.63 20.86
CA GLY A 79 -10.49 -10.96 22.17
C GLY A 79 -10.36 -9.77 23.11
N GLU A 80 -11.12 -8.72 22.80
CA GLU A 80 -12.03 -8.00 23.71
C GLU A 80 -13.04 -7.20 22.88
#